data_AF-A0A2L2YV05-F1
#
_entry.id   AF-A0A2L2YV05-F1
#
_cell.length_a   1.000
_cell.length_b   1.000
_cell.length_c   1.000
_cell.angle_alpha   90.00
_cell.angle_beta   90.00
_cell.angle_gamma   90.00
#
_symmetry.space_group_name_H-M   'P 1'
#
loop_
_entity.id
_entity.type
_entity.pdbx_description
1 polymer ?
#
loop_
_entity_poly.entity_id
_entity_poly.type
_entity_poly.pdbx_seq_one_letter_code
_entity_poly.pdbx_strand_id
1 'polypeptide(L)'
;FKSVKMRRYRFQFVVEELKSSEVAEYTTALVAFVNCLIISPASLNDRIRIRNEFLGLKILEVLNKFRNQYKDGSNPDLAVQLDVFDEQRSTDEGQFSGPDGVDLSSHMDVFFAILRQVAETPQEIPFLSVLQHLLRTDLSQPLSDVVWETAETLVHRATLLESKQEADRLLRASTLGLMRCHCSCHYKQSEKTVEECDGTPKKNRPHQLSFSSDGNRTPCILMSPNQ
;
A
#
# COMPACT_ATOMS: atom_id res chain seq x y z
N PHE A 1 -18.12 -29.50 9.64
CA PHE A 1 -17.15 -28.78 8.79
C PHE A 1 -16.72 -27.52 9.54
N LYS A 2 -15.46 -27.46 9.98
CA LYS A 2 -14.96 -26.45 10.93
C LYS A 2 -14.93 -25.05 10.30
N SER A 3 -15.33 -24.05 11.08
CA SER A 3 -15.28 -22.63 10.72
C SER A 3 -13.84 -22.23 10.38
N VAL A 4 -13.56 -21.98 9.09
CA VAL A 4 -12.35 -21.25 8.70
C VAL A 4 -12.53 -19.85 9.27
N LYS A 5 -11.80 -19.52 10.35
CA LYS A 5 -11.70 -18.14 10.82
C LYS A 5 -11.17 -17.33 9.64
N MET A 6 -11.99 -16.42 9.13
CA MET A 6 -11.61 -15.53 8.03
C MET A 6 -10.46 -14.65 8.53
N ARG A 7 -9.22 -15.05 8.20
CA ARG A 7 -8.02 -14.27 8.48
C ARG A 7 -8.09 -12.99 7.64
N ARG A 8 -7.51 -11.91 8.16
CA ARG A 8 -7.46 -10.61 7.45
C ARG A 8 -6.74 -10.72 6.09
N TYR A 9 -5.80 -11.66 5.96
CA TYR A 9 -5.12 -11.95 4.70
C TYR A 9 -5.38 -13.40 4.26
N ARG A 10 -5.89 -13.59 3.05
CA ARG A 10 -6.29 -14.90 2.51
C ARG A 10 -5.14 -15.92 2.42
N PHE A 11 -3.91 -15.45 2.22
CA PHE A 11 -2.71 -16.30 2.13
C PHE A 11 -1.98 -16.49 3.46
N GLN A 12 -2.44 -15.84 4.54
CA GLN A 12 -1.79 -15.93 5.85
C GLN A 12 -1.68 -17.37 6.34
N PHE A 13 -2.73 -18.17 6.14
CA PHE A 13 -2.72 -19.57 6.55
C PHE A 13 -1.61 -20.37 5.87
N VAL A 14 -1.42 -20.21 4.56
CA VAL A 14 -0.39 -20.93 3.79
C VAL A 14 1.01 -20.53 4.25
N VAL A 15 1.23 -19.24 4.52
CA VAL A 15 2.53 -18.73 4.99
C VAL A 15 2.82 -19.15 6.43
N GLU A 16 1.80 -19.24 7.30
CA GLU A 16 1.93 -19.80 8.66
C GLU A 16 2.32 -21.28 8.60
N GLU A 17 1.67 -22.08 7.76
CA GLU A 17 1.99 -23.49 7.57
C GLU A 17 3.43 -23.70 7.07
N LEU A 18 3.87 -22.90 6.09
CA LEU A 18 5.27 -22.91 5.63
C LEU A 18 6.24 -22.58 6.76
N LYS A 19 5.95 -21.61 7.63
CA LYS A 19 6.84 -21.25 8.74
C LYS A 19 7.04 -22.38 9.74
N SER A 20 5.99 -23.16 10.01
CA SER A 20 5.99 -24.30 10.94
C SER A 20 6.37 -25.63 10.31
N SER A 21 6.52 -25.71 8.98
CA SER A 21 6.81 -26.97 8.32
C SER A 21 8.24 -27.45 8.61
N GLU A 22 8.34 -28.71 9.03
CA GLU A 22 9.61 -29.43 9.27
C GLU A 22 9.78 -30.62 8.31
N VAL A 23 8.69 -31.08 7.69
CA VAL A 23 8.70 -32.22 6.77
C VAL A 23 9.08 -31.74 5.37
N ALA A 24 10.13 -32.33 4.81
CA ALA A 24 10.73 -31.91 3.55
C ALA A 24 9.74 -31.95 2.38
N GLU A 25 9.02 -33.06 2.23
CA GLU A 25 8.06 -33.28 1.14
C GLU A 25 6.84 -32.35 1.26
N TYR A 26 6.38 -32.10 2.49
CA TYR A 26 5.27 -31.17 2.74
C TYR A 26 5.68 -29.73 2.42
N THR A 27 6.89 -29.33 2.82
CA THR A 27 7.46 -28.02 2.47
C THR A 27 7.54 -27.86 0.95
N THR A 28 8.06 -28.85 0.23
CA THR A 28 8.10 -28.85 -1.24
C THR A 28 6.72 -28.66 -1.84
N ALA A 29 5.71 -29.41 -1.36
CA ALA A 29 4.34 -29.29 -1.84
C ALA A 29 3.73 -27.91 -1.58
N LEU A 30 3.98 -27.30 -0.41
CA LEU A 30 3.50 -25.96 -0.09
C LEU A 30 4.17 -24.88 -0.96
N VAL A 31 5.48 -24.96 -1.20
CA VAL A 31 6.18 -24.02 -2.10
C VAL A 31 5.67 -24.18 -3.53
N ALA A 32 5.50 -25.42 -4.00
CA ALA A 32 4.89 -25.70 -5.31
C ALA A 32 3.47 -25.12 -5.43
N PHE A 33 2.66 -25.24 -4.38
CA PHE A 33 1.32 -24.65 -4.34
C PHE A 33 1.37 -23.11 -4.43
N VAL A 34 2.29 -22.46 -3.72
CA VAL A 34 2.51 -21.00 -3.84
C VAL A 34 2.92 -20.63 -5.27
N ASN A 35 3.83 -21.38 -5.88
CA ASN A 35 4.23 -21.19 -7.28
C ASN A 35 3.04 -21.31 -8.23
N CYS A 36 2.18 -22.32 -8.07
CA CYS A 36 0.96 -22.45 -8.87
C CYS A 36 0.04 -21.23 -8.73
N LEU A 37 -0.13 -20.70 -7.51
CA LEU A 37 -0.97 -19.52 -7.29
C LEU A 37 -0.41 -18.26 -7.96
N ILE A 38 0.91 -18.08 -7.94
CA ILE A 38 1.58 -16.91 -8.52
C ILE A 38 1.67 -17.01 -10.06
N ILE A 39 1.92 -18.21 -10.60
CA ILE A 39 2.19 -18.43 -12.04
C ILE A 39 0.89 -18.60 -12.85
N SER A 40 -0.15 -19.20 -12.27
CA SER A 40 -1.39 -19.51 -12.99
C SER A 40 -2.12 -18.31 -13.64
N PRO A 41 -2.10 -17.08 -13.11
CA PRO A 41 -2.71 -15.94 -13.78
C PRO A 41 -1.97 -15.56 -15.07
N ALA A 42 -2.72 -15.42 -16.17
CA ALA A 42 -2.16 -15.00 -17.46
C ALA A 42 -1.68 -13.53 -17.46
N SER A 43 -2.36 -12.66 -16.70
CA SER A 43 -2.05 -11.23 -16.58
C SER A 43 -0.85 -11.00 -15.68
N LEU A 44 0.17 -10.28 -16.19
CA LEU A 44 1.34 -9.86 -15.41
C LEU A 44 0.92 -9.08 -14.15
N ASN A 45 -0.06 -8.19 -14.26
CA ASN A 45 -0.56 -7.41 -13.13
C ASN A 45 -1.18 -8.30 -12.03
N ASP A 46 -1.90 -9.36 -12.42
CA ASP A 46 -2.49 -10.29 -11.45
C ASP A 46 -1.42 -11.14 -10.76
N ARG A 47 -0.40 -11.59 -11.52
CA ARG A 47 0.77 -12.30 -10.94
C ARG A 47 1.51 -11.43 -9.93
N ILE A 48 1.77 -10.16 -10.28
CA ILE A 48 2.42 -9.19 -9.40
C ILE A 48 1.58 -8.93 -8.16
N ARG A 49 0.26 -8.72 -8.31
CA ARG A 49 -0.64 -8.51 -7.18
C ARG A 49 -0.59 -9.67 -6.19
N ILE A 50 -0.72 -10.91 -6.68
CA ILE A 50 -0.67 -12.10 -5.83
C ILE A 50 0.71 -12.25 -5.18
N ARG A 51 1.80 -12.05 -5.93
CA ARG A 51 3.17 -12.04 -5.38
C ARG A 51 3.30 -11.02 -4.25
N ASN A 52 2.82 -9.79 -4.45
CA ASN A 52 2.90 -8.72 -3.47
C ASN A 52 2.12 -9.03 -2.19
N GLU A 53 0.97 -9.73 -2.28
CA GLU A 53 0.28 -10.24 -1.11
C GLU A 53 1.16 -11.22 -0.31
N PHE A 54 1.89 -12.14 -0.97
CA PHE A 54 2.82 -13.05 -0.30
C PHE A 54 4.07 -12.32 0.26
N LEU A 55 4.61 -11.33 -0.46
CA LEU A 55 5.72 -10.50 0.02
C LEU A 55 5.33 -9.74 1.28
N GLY A 56 4.12 -9.19 1.33
CA GLY A 56 3.56 -8.54 2.53
C GLY A 56 3.48 -9.48 3.75
N LEU A 57 3.37 -10.79 3.52
CA LEU A 57 3.38 -11.83 4.55
C LEU A 57 4.79 -12.36 4.90
N LYS A 58 5.84 -11.74 4.34
CA LYS A 58 7.25 -12.09 4.56
C LYS A 58 7.64 -13.47 4.01
N ILE A 59 7.07 -13.88 2.88
CA ILE A 59 7.39 -15.18 2.26
C ILE A 59 8.89 -15.34 1.95
N LEU A 60 9.58 -14.26 1.55
CA LEU A 60 11.01 -14.31 1.20
C LEU A 60 11.89 -14.77 2.38
N GLU A 61 11.56 -14.34 3.59
CA GLU A 61 12.29 -14.77 4.80
C GLU A 61 12.13 -16.27 5.02
N VAL A 62 10.94 -16.81 4.76
CA VAL A 62 10.63 -18.23 4.88
C VAL A 62 11.37 -19.04 3.81
N LEU A 63 11.35 -18.60 2.55
CA LEU A 63 12.09 -19.26 1.47
C LEU A 63 13.61 -19.24 1.73
N ASN A 64 14.15 -18.13 2.25
CA ASN A 64 15.56 -18.03 2.63
C ASN A 64 15.96 -18.99 3.76
N LYS A 65 15.07 -19.21 4.75
CA LYS A 65 15.28 -20.23 5.79
C LYS A 65 15.48 -21.60 5.14
N PHE A 66 14.63 -21.97 4.17
CA PHE A 66 14.72 -23.26 3.49
C PHE A 66 15.97 -23.39 2.61
N ARG A 67 16.35 -22.33 1.89
CA ARG A 67 17.63 -22.29 1.15
C ARG A 67 18.82 -22.62 2.04
N ASN A 68 18.84 -22.09 3.26
CA ASN A 68 19.90 -22.37 4.23
C ASN A 68 19.81 -23.77 4.81
N GLN A 69 18.60 -24.25 5.11
CA GLN A 69 18.36 -25.56 5.71
C GLN A 69 18.73 -26.71 4.76
N TYR A 70 18.43 -26.59 3.47
CA TYR A 70 18.64 -27.64 2.46
C TYR A 70 19.79 -27.32 1.50
N LYS A 71 20.73 -26.46 1.93
CA LYS A 71 21.86 -26.01 1.10
C LYS A 71 22.81 -27.14 0.70
N ASP A 72 22.82 -28.23 1.46
CA ASP A 72 23.59 -29.45 1.20
C ASP A 72 23.00 -30.33 0.08
N GLY A 73 21.86 -29.93 -0.50
CA GLY A 73 21.19 -30.68 -1.56
C GLY A 73 20.36 -31.85 -1.06
N SER A 74 20.05 -31.90 0.25
CA SER A 74 19.23 -32.96 0.85
C SER A 74 17.78 -32.99 0.37
N ASN A 75 17.29 -31.95 -0.31
CA ASN A 75 15.97 -31.91 -0.94
C ASN A 75 16.01 -31.23 -2.34
N PRO A 76 16.28 -32.00 -3.41
CA PRO A 76 16.42 -31.45 -4.76
C PRO A 76 15.10 -30.90 -5.32
N ASP A 77 13.96 -31.53 -5.00
CA ASP A 77 12.66 -31.07 -5.49
C ASP A 77 12.29 -29.70 -4.91
N LEU A 78 12.62 -29.45 -3.64
CA LEU A 78 12.45 -28.13 -3.04
C LEU A 78 13.36 -27.10 -3.69
N ALA A 79 14.61 -27.46 -4.00
CA ALA A 79 15.53 -26.57 -4.70
C ALA A 79 14.94 -26.12 -6.05
N VAL A 80 14.41 -27.07 -6.83
CA VAL A 80 13.72 -26.76 -8.09
C VAL A 80 12.56 -25.78 -7.88
N GLN A 81 11.73 -25.97 -6.84
CA GLN A 81 10.62 -25.05 -6.57
C GLN A 81 11.07 -23.66 -6.13
N LEU A 82 12.20 -23.56 -5.41
CA LEU A 82 12.80 -22.28 -5.03
C LEU A 82 13.36 -21.56 -6.26
N ASP A 83 13.99 -22.29 -7.18
CA ASP A 83 14.51 -21.74 -8.43
C ASP A 83 13.37 -21.25 -9.32
N VAL A 84 12.28 -22.03 -9.47
CA VAL A 84 11.07 -21.62 -10.19
C VAL A 84 10.49 -20.31 -9.64
N PHE A 85 10.49 -20.15 -8.32
CA PHE A 85 10.01 -18.92 -7.68
C PHE A 85 10.88 -17.72 -8.09
N ASP A 86 12.20 -17.86 -8.04
CA ASP A 86 13.15 -16.78 -8.35
C ASP A 86 13.16 -16.44 -9.85
N GLU A 87 13.15 -17.46 -10.71
CA GLU A 87 13.10 -17.30 -12.17
C GLU A 87 11.82 -16.61 -12.61
N GLN A 88 10.66 -17.03 -12.09
CA GLN A 88 9.39 -16.38 -12.42
C GLN A 88 9.36 -14.94 -11.92
N ARG A 89 9.87 -14.69 -10.72
CA ARG A 89 9.95 -13.34 -10.16
C ARG A 89 10.81 -12.43 -11.03
N SER A 90 12.01 -12.87 -11.37
CA SER A 90 12.94 -12.14 -12.25
C SER A 90 12.34 -11.88 -13.64
N THR A 91 11.65 -12.88 -14.21
CA THR A 91 10.96 -12.76 -15.50
C THR A 91 9.88 -11.67 -15.46
N ASP A 92 9.05 -11.67 -14.41
CA ASP A 92 7.99 -10.68 -14.27
C ASP A 92 8.54 -9.27 -13.95
N GLU A 93 9.58 -9.16 -13.11
CA GLU A 93 10.27 -7.88 -12.83
C GLU A 93 10.92 -7.30 -14.09
N GLY A 94 11.53 -8.14 -14.94
CA GLY A 94 12.08 -7.73 -16.22
C GLY A 94 11.04 -7.17 -17.19
N GLN A 95 9.80 -7.67 -17.12
CA GLN A 95 8.67 -7.18 -17.94
C GLN A 95 7.98 -5.95 -17.34
N PHE A 96 8.14 -5.71 -16.04
CA PHE A 96 7.44 -4.67 -15.29
C PHE A 96 8.33 -3.50 -14.86
N SER A 97 9.55 -3.44 -15.37
CA SER A 97 10.49 -2.35 -15.09
C SER A 97 9.92 -1.01 -15.59
N GLY A 98 9.75 -0.08 -14.66
CA GLY A 98 9.32 1.29 -14.95
C GLY A 98 10.43 2.13 -15.61
N PRO A 99 10.14 3.39 -15.96
CA PRO A 99 11.17 4.33 -16.41
C PRO A 99 12.37 4.32 -15.45
N ASP A 100 13.58 4.34 -16.00
CA ASP A 100 14.86 4.28 -15.24
C ASP A 100 15.08 3.00 -14.42
N GLY A 101 14.42 1.88 -14.77
CA GLY A 101 14.67 0.58 -14.15
C GLY A 101 14.06 0.42 -12.75
N VAL A 102 13.05 1.22 -12.43
CA VAL A 102 12.34 1.13 -11.14
C VAL A 102 11.53 -0.17 -11.08
N ASP A 103 11.73 -0.97 -10.04
CA ASP A 103 10.87 -2.12 -9.74
C ASP A 103 9.51 -1.62 -9.26
N LEU A 104 8.54 -1.58 -10.18
CA LEU A 104 7.18 -1.12 -9.88
C LEU A 104 6.41 -2.08 -8.94
N SER A 105 6.94 -3.27 -8.65
CA SER A 105 6.36 -4.20 -7.67
C SER A 105 6.84 -3.93 -6.24
N SER A 106 7.97 -3.24 -6.08
CA SER A 106 8.52 -2.80 -4.79
C SER A 106 7.98 -1.44 -4.40
N HIS A 107 7.16 -1.39 -3.34
CA HIS A 107 6.66 -0.14 -2.76
C HIS A 107 7.81 0.82 -2.37
N MET A 108 8.96 0.27 -1.96
CA MET A 108 10.14 1.07 -1.59
C MET A 108 10.76 1.73 -2.82
N ASP A 109 10.92 0.99 -3.91
CA ASP A 109 11.55 1.48 -5.13
C ASP A 109 10.66 2.54 -5.80
N VAL A 110 9.35 2.27 -5.86
CA VAL A 110 8.35 3.24 -6.33
C VAL A 110 8.36 4.50 -5.47
N PHE A 111 8.40 4.35 -4.14
CA PHE A 111 8.48 5.49 -3.23
C PHE A 111 9.72 6.34 -3.48
N PHE A 112 10.90 5.73 -3.59
CA PHE A 112 12.14 6.46 -3.85
C PHE A 112 12.22 7.03 -5.27
N ALA A 113 11.59 6.40 -6.26
CA ALA A 113 11.45 6.97 -7.59
C ALA A 113 10.61 8.25 -7.56
N ILE A 114 9.43 8.22 -6.92
CA ILE A 114 8.57 9.40 -6.76
C ILE A 114 9.28 10.47 -5.94
N LEU A 115 9.94 10.11 -4.84
CA LEU A 115 10.68 11.06 -3.99
C LEU A 115 11.78 11.77 -4.78
N ARG A 116 12.57 11.04 -5.58
CA ARG A 116 13.59 11.64 -6.46
C ARG A 116 12.97 12.57 -7.50
N GLN A 117 11.78 12.23 -8.02
CA GLN A 117 11.08 13.04 -9.00
C GLN A 117 10.55 14.37 -8.42
N VAL A 118 10.10 14.38 -7.16
CA VAL A 118 9.49 15.57 -6.53
C VAL A 118 10.45 16.37 -5.65
N ALA A 119 11.59 15.82 -5.25
CA ALA A 119 12.56 16.49 -4.40
C ALA A 119 13.00 17.83 -5.01
N GLU A 120 13.13 18.86 -4.18
CA GLU A 120 13.54 20.21 -4.60
C GLU A 120 12.58 20.89 -5.59
N THR A 121 11.33 20.40 -5.68
CA THR A 121 10.26 21.01 -6.48
C THR A 121 9.11 21.49 -5.58
N PRO A 122 8.26 22.43 -6.03
CA PRO A 122 7.05 22.82 -5.29
C PRO A 122 6.08 21.65 -4.97
N GLN A 123 6.20 20.53 -5.68
CA GLN A 123 5.38 19.32 -5.53
C GLN A 123 5.79 18.48 -4.31
N GLU A 124 6.95 18.73 -3.71
CA GLU A 124 7.43 18.04 -2.50
C GLU A 124 6.45 18.19 -1.32
N ILE A 125 5.89 19.40 -1.14
CA ILE A 125 4.96 19.70 -0.05
C ILE A 125 3.62 18.94 -0.22
N PRO A 126 2.94 18.99 -1.38
CA PRO A 126 1.78 18.14 -1.65
C PRO A 126 2.05 16.65 -1.46
N PHE A 127 3.19 16.14 -1.95
CA PHE A 127 3.56 14.73 -1.79
C PHE A 127 3.68 14.33 -0.32
N LEU A 128 4.42 15.11 0.48
CA LEU A 128 4.54 14.89 1.92
C LEU A 128 3.16 14.91 2.61
N SER A 129 2.30 15.86 2.22
CA SER A 129 0.94 15.94 2.75
C SER A 129 0.16 14.66 2.45
N VAL A 130 0.20 14.13 1.22
CA VAL A 130 -0.46 12.86 0.88
C VAL A 130 0.02 11.72 1.76
N LEU A 131 1.34 11.56 1.92
CA LEU A 131 1.92 10.52 2.79
C LEU A 131 1.47 10.66 4.25
N GLN A 132 1.43 11.88 4.77
CA GLN A 132 0.97 12.15 6.13
C GLN A 132 -0.51 11.79 6.32
N HIS A 133 -1.37 12.04 5.33
CA HIS A 133 -2.78 11.62 5.39
C HIS A 133 -2.91 10.10 5.36
N LEU A 134 -2.19 9.43 4.46
CA LEU A 134 -2.18 7.96 4.37
C LEU A 134 -1.69 7.32 5.68
N LEU A 135 -0.62 7.86 6.28
CA LEU A 135 -0.04 7.38 7.54
C LEU A 135 -0.99 7.48 8.74
N ARG A 136 -1.95 8.42 8.73
CA ARG A 136 -2.95 8.58 9.80
C ARG A 136 -4.05 7.51 9.75
N THR A 137 -4.12 6.71 8.69
CA THR A 137 -5.14 5.67 8.55
C THR A 137 -4.84 4.49 9.46
N ASP A 138 -5.70 4.25 10.44
CA ASP A 138 -5.58 3.13 11.37
C ASP A 138 -5.92 1.80 10.67
N LEU A 139 -4.92 0.92 10.54
CA LEU A 139 -5.05 -0.38 9.86
C LEU A 139 -5.88 -1.41 10.65
N SER A 140 -6.21 -1.13 11.92
CA SER A 140 -7.00 -2.03 12.75
C SER A 140 -8.51 -1.88 12.54
N GLN A 141 -8.96 -0.81 11.89
CA GLN A 141 -10.38 -0.49 11.72
C GLN A 141 -10.95 -1.09 10.43
N PRO A 142 -12.19 -1.61 10.43
CA PRO A 142 -12.84 -2.11 9.21
C PRO A 142 -12.98 -1.07 8.09
N LEU A 143 -13.06 0.22 8.45
CA LEU A 143 -13.12 1.32 7.48
C LEU A 143 -11.77 1.59 6.79
N SER A 144 -10.67 1.07 7.32
CA SER A 144 -9.33 1.28 6.75
C SER A 144 -9.26 0.83 5.30
N ASP A 145 -9.80 -0.37 5.02
CA ASP A 145 -9.76 -0.97 3.68
C ASP A 145 -10.53 -0.09 2.68
N VAL A 146 -11.69 0.45 3.07
CA VAL A 146 -12.48 1.40 2.27
C VAL A 146 -11.72 2.70 2.01
N VAL A 147 -11.00 3.22 3.02
CA VAL A 147 -10.19 4.44 2.87
C VAL A 147 -9.07 4.23 1.86
N TRP A 148 -8.35 3.11 1.94
CA TRP A 148 -7.25 2.79 1.03
C TRP A 148 -7.73 2.54 -0.41
N GLU A 149 -8.83 1.79 -0.60
CA GLU A 149 -9.47 1.61 -1.92
C GLU A 149 -9.93 2.94 -2.52
N THR A 150 -10.55 3.80 -1.70
CA THR A 150 -10.97 5.13 -2.13
C THR A 150 -9.78 6.00 -2.51
N ALA A 151 -8.71 5.98 -1.72
CA ALA A 151 -7.49 6.73 -1.99
C ALA A 151 -6.83 6.29 -3.29
N GLU A 152 -6.71 4.98 -3.52
CA GLU A 152 -6.17 4.40 -4.75
C GLU A 152 -6.97 4.85 -5.99
N THR A 153 -8.30 4.75 -5.93
CA THR A 153 -9.18 5.22 -7.02
C THR A 153 -9.05 6.74 -7.25
N LEU A 154 -9.00 7.55 -6.19
CA LEU A 154 -8.87 9.01 -6.32
C LEU A 154 -7.51 9.42 -6.90
N VAL A 155 -6.43 8.78 -6.47
CA VAL A 155 -5.08 9.02 -7.02
C VAL A 155 -5.05 8.66 -8.51
N HIS A 156 -5.58 7.49 -8.89
CA HIS A 156 -5.67 7.10 -10.29
C HIS A 156 -6.45 8.14 -11.12
N ARG A 157 -7.64 8.55 -10.67
CA ARG A 157 -8.43 9.57 -11.36
C ARG A 157 -7.73 10.93 -11.43
N ALA A 158 -6.98 11.32 -10.39
CA ALA A 158 -6.22 12.56 -10.38
C ALA A 158 -5.13 12.58 -11.47
N THR A 159 -4.51 11.44 -11.76
CA THR A 159 -3.49 11.32 -12.83
C THR A 159 -4.04 11.42 -14.25
N LEU A 160 -5.37 11.30 -14.42
CA LEU A 160 -6.05 11.37 -15.73
C LEU A 160 -6.69 12.75 -15.99
N LEU A 161 -6.50 13.73 -15.10
CA LEU A 161 -7.10 15.05 -15.24
C LEU A 161 -6.44 15.84 -16.36
N GLU A 162 -7.24 16.39 -17.28
CA GLU A 162 -6.75 17.24 -18.37
C GLU A 162 -7.05 18.72 -18.12
N SER A 163 -7.91 19.03 -17.15
CA SER A 163 -8.28 20.41 -16.82
C SER A 163 -8.55 20.67 -15.34
N LYS A 164 -8.40 21.93 -14.94
CA LYS A 164 -8.74 22.41 -13.59
C LYS A 164 -10.23 22.22 -13.24
N GLN A 165 -11.12 22.31 -14.24
CA GLN A 165 -12.56 22.14 -14.03
C GLN A 165 -12.91 20.70 -13.65
N GLU A 166 -12.22 19.71 -14.22
CA GLU A 166 -12.37 18.30 -13.86
C GLU A 166 -11.85 18.02 -12.46
N ALA A 167 -10.70 18.61 -12.09
CA ALA A 167 -10.17 18.53 -10.74
C ALA A 167 -11.20 19.03 -9.71
N ASP A 168 -11.81 20.20 -9.97
CA ASP A 168 -12.82 20.77 -9.10
C ASP A 168 -14.09 19.90 -9.01
N ARG A 169 -14.48 19.20 -10.10
CA ARG A 169 -15.62 18.28 -10.09
C ARG A 169 -15.32 17.03 -9.26
N LEU A 170 -14.11 16.47 -9.41
CA LEU A 170 -13.64 15.32 -8.64
C LEU A 170 -13.65 15.61 -7.13
N LEU A 171 -13.20 16.81 -6.75
CA LEU A 171 -13.16 17.24 -5.35
C LEU A 171 -14.54 17.65 -4.79
N ARG A 172 -15.47 18.13 -5.63
CA ARG A 172 -16.81 18.53 -5.16
C ARG A 172 -17.77 17.36 -4.95
N ALA A 173 -17.57 16.25 -5.65
CA ALA A 173 -18.43 15.07 -5.53
C ALA A 173 -18.53 14.51 -4.09
N SER A 174 -17.53 14.74 -3.24
CA SER A 174 -17.50 14.32 -1.83
C SER A 174 -18.32 15.19 -0.87
N THR A 175 -18.72 16.41 -1.27
CA THR A 175 -19.50 17.34 -0.42
C THR A 175 -21.03 17.22 -0.60
N LEU A 176 -21.51 16.49 -1.62
CA LEU A 176 -22.94 16.25 -1.85
C LEU A 176 -23.51 15.04 -1.07
N GLY A 177 -22.67 14.29 -0.36
CA GLY A 177 -23.07 13.14 0.46
C GLY A 177 -23.58 13.48 1.87
N LEU A 178 -23.45 14.74 2.32
CA LEU A 178 -24.08 15.21 3.54
C LEU A 178 -25.36 16.00 3.19
N MET A 179 -26.50 15.32 3.32
CA MET A 179 -27.87 15.85 3.29
C MET A 179 -28.40 16.40 1.95
N ARG A 180 -29.05 15.52 1.17
CA ARG A 180 -30.35 15.79 0.53
C ARG A 180 -31.14 14.48 0.39
N CYS A 181 -31.81 14.08 1.46
CA CYS A 181 -32.91 13.12 1.37
C CYS A 181 -34.14 13.87 0.82
N HIS A 182 -34.57 13.51 -0.40
CA HIS A 182 -35.79 14.06 -1.01
C HIS A 182 -37.01 13.21 -0.57
N CYS A 183 -37.27 13.19 0.72
CA CYS A 183 -38.39 12.51 1.36
C CYS A 183 -39.42 13.55 1.82
N SER A 184 -40.71 13.27 1.61
CA SER A 184 -41.84 14.09 2.06
C SER A 184 -41.99 14.24 3.58
N CYS A 185 -41.04 13.73 4.37
CA CYS A 185 -41.08 13.70 5.83
C CYS A 185 -40.80 15.06 6.51
N HIS A 186 -40.32 16.09 5.80
CA HIS A 186 -40.00 17.40 6.40
C HIS A 186 -40.84 18.60 5.92
N TYR A 187 -41.97 18.39 5.23
CA TYR A 187 -42.87 19.49 4.78
C TYR A 187 -43.58 20.24 5.93
N LYS A 188 -43.30 19.95 7.19
CA LYS A 188 -43.92 20.61 8.34
C LYS A 188 -42.89 21.05 9.37
N GLN A 189 -42.14 22.10 9.06
CA GLN A 189 -41.54 23.01 10.05
C GLN A 189 -41.00 24.25 9.33
N SER A 190 -41.85 24.90 8.55
CA SER A 190 -41.63 26.27 8.07
C SER A 190 -42.66 27.16 8.75
N GLU A 191 -42.50 27.42 10.04
CA GLU A 191 -43.18 28.50 10.76
C GLU A 191 -42.65 28.53 12.19
N LYS A 192 -41.64 29.37 12.44
CA LYS A 192 -41.66 30.41 13.49
C LYS A 192 -40.27 31.00 13.75
N THR A 193 -40.30 32.33 13.82
CA THR A 193 -39.44 33.26 14.58
C THR A 193 -38.00 33.46 14.12
N VAL A 194 -37.85 34.57 13.40
CA VAL A 194 -36.73 35.51 13.47
C VAL A 194 -36.40 35.83 14.93
N GLU A 195 -35.17 35.54 15.36
CA GLU A 195 -34.49 36.28 16.43
C GLU A 195 -33.02 36.50 16.01
N GLU A 196 -32.66 37.76 15.85
CA GLU A 196 -31.28 38.24 15.82
C GLU A 196 -30.63 38.00 17.20
N CYS A 197 -29.47 37.37 17.23
CA CYS A 197 -28.55 37.45 18.36
C CYS A 197 -27.12 37.52 17.83
N ASP A 198 -26.55 38.71 18.00
CA ASP A 198 -25.14 39.08 17.85
C ASP A 198 -24.22 38.19 18.72
N GLY A 199 -23.05 37.80 18.20
CA GLY A 199 -22.13 36.91 18.93
C GLY A 199 -21.02 36.25 18.10
N THR A 200 -19.97 37.02 17.81
CA THR A 200 -18.55 36.63 17.56
C THR A 200 -18.19 35.17 17.21
N PRO A 201 -17.41 34.93 16.12
CA PRO A 201 -16.94 33.58 15.78
C PRO A 201 -15.78 33.13 16.69
N LYS A 202 -15.99 32.08 17.49
CA LYS A 202 -14.90 31.34 18.16
C LYS A 202 -14.11 30.56 17.12
N LYS A 203 -12.88 30.99 16.85
CA LYS A 203 -11.86 30.23 16.10
C LYS A 203 -11.53 28.94 16.85
N ASN A 204 -11.93 27.79 16.31
CA ASN A 204 -11.36 26.50 16.71
C ASN A 204 -9.90 26.46 16.23
N ARG A 205 -8.95 26.39 17.18
CA ARG A 205 -7.54 26.11 16.88
C ARG A 205 -7.38 24.60 16.61
N PRO A 206 -6.60 24.19 15.59
CA PRO A 206 -6.13 22.82 15.53
C PRO A 206 -5.05 22.60 16.61
N HIS A 207 -5.08 21.44 17.25
CA HIS A 207 -4.03 21.00 18.17
C HIS A 207 -2.69 20.93 17.42
N GLN A 208 -1.75 21.83 17.77
CA GLN A 208 -0.38 21.78 17.29
C GLN A 208 0.38 20.70 18.09
N LEU A 209 1.03 19.78 17.37
CA LEU A 209 2.11 18.96 17.93
C LEU A 209 3.36 19.84 18.04
N SER A 210 3.87 19.98 19.25
CA SER A 210 5.12 20.67 19.55
C SER A 210 6.30 19.80 19.14
N PHE A 211 7.06 20.23 18.12
CA PHE A 211 8.42 19.74 17.90
C PHE A 211 9.39 20.71 18.58
N SER A 212 10.09 20.22 19.60
CA SER A 212 11.22 20.92 20.21
C SER A 212 12.33 21.05 19.17
N SER A 213 12.68 22.30 18.87
CA SER A 213 13.87 22.68 18.13
C SER A 213 15.08 22.55 19.05
N ASP A 214 15.92 21.53 18.84
CA ASP A 214 17.33 21.62 19.21
C ASP A 214 18.20 21.53 17.96
N GLY A 215 18.98 22.60 17.78
CA GLY A 215 19.79 22.85 16.60
C GLY A 215 21.08 22.04 16.53
N ASN A 216 21.72 22.20 15.38
CA ASN A 216 23.10 21.86 15.05
C ASN A 216 23.48 20.37 15.07
N ARG A 217 23.56 19.80 13.87
CA ARG A 217 24.83 19.32 13.28
C ARG A 217 24.64 18.89 11.83
N THR A 218 25.21 19.68 10.94
CA THR A 218 25.66 19.22 9.61
C THR A 218 26.81 18.23 9.79
N PRO A 219 26.84 17.11 9.06
CA PRO A 219 28.11 16.49 8.70
C PRO A 219 28.35 16.73 7.20
N CYS A 220 29.29 17.63 6.90
CA CYS A 220 30.00 17.63 5.63
C CYS A 220 30.82 16.34 5.52
N ILE A 221 30.57 15.50 4.51
CA ILE A 221 31.62 14.66 3.91
C ILE A 221 31.36 14.61 2.40
N LEU A 222 32.20 15.32 1.66
CA LEU A 222 32.33 15.20 0.21
C LEU A 222 33.80 14.89 -0.10
N MET A 223 34.00 13.81 -0.88
CA MET A 223 35.15 13.51 -1.76
C MET A 223 36.43 12.99 -1.08
N SER A 224 37.20 12.02 -1.61
CA SER A 224 37.18 11.21 -2.84
C SER A 224 38.28 10.12 -2.72
N PRO A 225 38.40 9.16 -3.68
CA PRO A 225 39.21 7.95 -3.55
C PRO A 225 40.71 8.15 -3.81
N ASN A 226 41.51 7.18 -3.32
CA ASN A 226 42.91 7.00 -3.70
C ASN A 226 43.01 6.51 -5.16
N GLN A 227 43.55 7.39 -6.01
CA GLN A 227 44.37 7.22 -7.23
C GLN A 227 43.90 8.09 -8.39
#